data_AF-S4S0N5-F1
#
_entry.id   AF-S4S0N5-F1
#
_cell.length_a   1.000
_cell.length_b   1.000
_cell.length_c   1.000
_cell.angle_alpha   90.00
_cell.angle_beta   90.00
_cell.angle_gamma   90.00
#
_symmetry.space_group_name_H-M   'P 1'
#
loop_
_entity.id
_entity.type
_entity.pdbx_description
1 polymer ?
#
loop_
_entity_poly.entity_id
_entity_poly.type
_entity_poly.pdbx_seq_one_letter_code
_entity_poly.pdbx_strand_id
1 'polypeptide(L)' 'LNYNQLKSLPPRVFDSLTKLTELQLHTIQLQDAR' A
#
# COMPACT_ATOMS: atom_id res chain seq x y z
N LEU A 1 5.59 -36.71 10.33
CA LEU A 1 5.30 -35.37 10.88
C LEU A 1 5.67 -34.34 9.82
N ASN A 2 4.70 -33.65 9.21
CA ASN A 2 4.99 -32.58 8.26
C ASN A 2 5.26 -31.32 9.08
N TYR A 3 6.54 -30.97 9.23
CA TYR A 3 6.92 -29.71 9.87
C TYR A 3 6.51 -28.58 8.94
N ASN A 4 5.76 -27.61 9.46
CA ASN A 4 5.45 -26.38 8.75
C ASN A 4 6.75 -25.80 8.15
N GLN A 5 6.88 -25.87 6.83
CA GLN A 5 8.07 -25.42 6.09
C GLN A 5 8.18 -23.89 6.07
N LEU A 6 7.10 -23.21 6.43
CA LEU A 6 7.02 -21.77 6.65
C LEU A 6 7.49 -21.44 8.07
N LYS A 7 8.79 -21.65 8.37
CA LYS A 7 9.36 -21.35 9.69
C LYS A 7 9.52 -19.86 9.96
N SER A 8 9.58 -19.04 8.91
CA SER A 8 9.62 -17.58 8.99
C SER A 8 9.63 -17.01 7.58
N LEU A 9 9.03 -15.83 7.40
CA LEU A 9 9.25 -15.06 6.19
C LEU A 9 10.74 -14.68 6.12
N PRO A 10 11.37 -14.73 4.93
CA PRO A 10 12.75 -14.29 4.78
C PRO A 10 12.91 -12.88 5.35
N PRO A 11 14.01 -12.61 6.07
CA PRO A 11 14.38 -11.23 6.38
C PRO A 11 14.35 -10.44 5.08
N ARG A 12 13.80 -9.24 5.11
CA ARG A 12 13.71 -8.32 3.96
C ARG A 12 12.59 -8.57 2.95
N VAL A 13 11.63 -9.47 3.23
CA VAL A 13 10.44 -9.66 2.38
C VAL A 13 9.63 -8.36 2.17
N PHE A 14 9.77 -7.39 3.07
CA PHE A 14 9.10 -6.09 3.01
C PHE A 14 10.02 -4.92 2.62
N ASP A 15 11.31 -5.16 2.35
CA ASP A 15 12.28 -4.08 2.05
C ASP A 15 11.94 -3.35 0.76
N SER A 16 11.30 -4.04 -0.19
CA SER A 16 10.88 -3.46 -1.47
C SER A 16 9.52 -2.77 -1.43
N LEU A 17 8.90 -2.61 -0.25
CA LEU A 17 7.67 -1.84 -0.11
C LEU A 17 8.00 -0.35 -0.05
N THR A 18 7.86 0.32 -1.19
CA THR A 18 7.87 1.79 -1.22
C THR A 18 6.68 2.30 -0.41
N LYS A 19 6.93 3.18 0.57
CA LYS A 19 5.86 3.80 1.35
C LYS A 19 5.02 4.70 0.43
N LEU A 20 3.81 4.25 0.10
CA LEU A 20 2.85 5.08 -0.60
C LEU A 20 2.25 6.08 0.40
N THR A 21 2.63 7.34 0.28
CA THR A 21 2.07 8.46 1.06
C THR A 21 1.47 9.49 0.11
N GLU A 22 0.76 9.01 -0.91
CA GLU A 22 0.20 9.86 -1.95
C GLU A 22 -1.26 10.23 -1.65
N LEU A 23 -1.50 11.50 -1.37
CA LEU A 23 -2.84 12.06 -1.25
C LEU A 23 -3.13 12.89 -2.51
N GLN A 24 -3.94 12.33 -3.41
CA GLN A 24 -4.43 13.06 -4.59
C GLN A 24 -5.79 13.69 -4.25
N LEU A 25 -5.83 15.01 -4.08
CA LEU A 25 -7.08 15.76 -3.90
C LEU A 25 -7.56 16.30 -5.25
N HIS A 26 -8.66 15.77 -5.75
CA HIS A 26 -9.34 16.33 -6.91
C HIS A 26 -10.39 17.34 -6.44
N THR A 27 -10.15 18.62 -6.69
CA THR A 27 -11.17 19.66 -6.47
C THR A 27 -12.05 19.74 -7.71
N ILE A 28 -13.28 19.25 -7.61
CA ILE A 28 -14.31 19.61 -8.58
C ILE A 28 -14.82 21.00 -8.18
N GLN A 29 -14.44 22.04 -8.92
CA GLN A 29 -15.15 23.31 -8.87
C GLN A 29 -16.55 23.06 -9.41
N LEU A 30 -17.52 22.92 -8.51
CA LEU A 30 -18.92 23.12 -8.86
C LEU A 30 -19.00 24.56 -9.36
N GLN A 31 -18.95 24.74 -10.68
CA GLN A 31 -19.32 26.00 -11.30
C GLN A 31 -20.76 26.24 -10.90
N ASP A 32 -20.92 27.26 -10.07
CA ASP A 32 -22.18 27.84 -9.65
C ASP A 32 -22.88 28.36 -10.92
N ALA A 33 -23.60 27.48 -11.60
CA ALA A 33 -24.44 27.83 -12.74
C ALA A 33 -25.72 28.45 -12.16
N ARG A 34 -25.65 29.77 -11.91
CA ARG A 34 -26.84 30.62 -11.82
C ARG A 34 -27.65 30.52 -13.11
#